data_AF-A0A926HB32-F1
#
_entry.id   AF-A0A926HB32-F1
#
_cell.length_a   1.000
_cell.length_b   1.000
_cell.length_c   1.000
_cell.angle_alpha   90.00
_cell.angle_beta   90.00
_cell.angle_gamma   90.00
#
_symmetry.space_group_name_H-M   'P 1'
#
loop_
_entity.id
_entity.type
_entity.pdbx_description
1 polymer ?
#
loop_
_entity_poly.entity_id
_entity_poly.type
_entity_poly.pdbx_seq_one_letter_code
_entity_poly.pdbx_strand_id
1 'polypeptide(L)' 'MEDIDTLVYQGALAAAEGRSDEAQALLMRAIELDEQNELAWLWLSGAVSDPGDQQIALENVLA' A
#
# COMPACT_ATOMS: atom_id res chain seq x y z
N MET A 1 8.45 -10.03 -14.95
CA MET A 1 8.89 -9.68 -13.59
C MET A 1 7.90 -8.66 -13.10
N GLU A 2 7.23 -8.91 -11.98
CA GLU A 2 6.38 -7.88 -11.37
C GLU A 2 7.29 -6.70 -11.01
N ASP A 3 6.88 -5.50 -11.38
CA ASP A 3 7.63 -4.26 -11.17
C ASP A 3 6.98 -3.51 -10.00
N ILE A 4 7.78 -3.17 -8.99
CA ILE A 4 7.30 -2.54 -7.75
C ILE A 4 6.61 -1.21 -8.08
N ASP A 5 7.19 -0.42 -9.00
CA ASP A 5 6.62 0.87 -9.41
C ASP A 5 5.22 0.69 -10.03
N THR A 6 5.03 -0.38 -10.80
CA THR A 6 3.73 -0.71 -11.40
C THR A 6 2.71 -1.11 -10.32
N LEU A 7 3.11 -1.93 -9.35
CA LEU A 7 2.24 -2.35 -8.25
C LEU A 7 1.82 -1.15 -7.38
N VAL A 8 2.77 -0.30 -7.00
CA VAL A 8 2.49 0.91 -6.21
C VAL A 8 1.58 1.86 -6.98
N TYR A 9 1.84 2.09 -8.27
CA TYR A 9 1.00 2.97 -9.09
C TYR A 9 -0.45 2.47 -9.21
N GLN A 10 -0.64 1.17 -9.51
CA GLN A 10 -1.98 0.59 -9.64
C GLN A 10 -2.70 0.55 -8.30
N GLY A 11 -1.99 0.24 -7.21
CA GLY A 11 -2.54 0.24 -5.86
C GLY A 11 -2.97 1.63 -5.41
N ALA A 12 -2.16 2.66 -5.68
CA ALA A 12 -2.50 4.06 -5.44
C ALA A 12 -3.75 4.50 -6.22
N LEU A 13 -3.85 4.13 -7.50
CA LEU A 13 -5.01 4.45 -8.32
C LEU A 13 -6.27 3.76 -7.80
N ALA A 14 -6.18 2.48 -7.42
CA ALA A 14 -7.29 1.76 -6.81
C ALA A 14 -7.74 2.40 -5.48
N ALA A 15 -6.79 2.81 -4.63
CA ALA A 15 -7.08 3.49 -3.36
C ALA A 15 -7.81 4.83 -3.61
N ALA A 16 -7.32 5.64 -4.56
CA ALA A 16 -7.92 6.92 -4.92
C ALA A 16 -9.35 6.78 -5.48
N GLU A 17 -9.67 5.65 -6.12
CA GLU A 17 -11.00 5.35 -6.65
C GLU A 17 -11.92 4.63 -5.63
N GLY A 18 -11.44 4.38 -4.41
CA GLY A 18 -12.21 3.69 -3.35
C GLY A 18 -12.30 2.17 -3.55
N ARG A 19 -11.47 1.60 -4.43
CA ARG A 19 -11.35 0.16 -4.65
C ARG A 19 -10.41 -0.46 -3.59
N SER A 20 -10.81 -0.38 -2.32
CA SER A 20 -9.97 -0.72 -1.16
C SER A 20 -9.37 -2.13 -1.22
N ASP A 21 -10.15 -3.15 -1.57
CA ASP A 21 -9.66 -4.54 -1.61
C ASP A 21 -8.57 -4.74 -2.67
N GLU A 22 -8.74 -4.11 -3.85
CA GLU A 22 -7.75 -4.16 -4.94
C GLU A 22 -6.49 -3.39 -4.57
N ALA A 23 -6.65 -2.21 -3.96
CA ALA A 23 -5.54 -1.40 -3.47
C ALA A 23 -4.71 -2.18 -2.43
N GLN A 24 -5.36 -2.78 -1.43
CA GLN A 24 -4.67 -3.57 -0.41
C GLN A 24 -3.90 -4.74 -1.04
N ALA A 25 -4.50 -5.48 -1.98
CA ALA A 25 -3.83 -6.61 -2.63
C ALA A 25 -2.56 -6.18 -3.39
N LEU A 26 -2.65 -5.09 -4.18
CA LEU A 26 -1.53 -4.57 -4.96
C LEU A 26 -0.41 -4.01 -4.08
N LEU A 27 -0.78 -3.27 -3.04
CA LEU A 27 0.16 -2.61 -2.13
C LEU A 27 0.84 -3.61 -1.20
N MET A 28 0.12 -4.60 -0.68
CA MET A 28 0.73 -5.72 0.04
C MET A 28 1.72 -6.48 -0.83
N ARG A 29 1.41 -6.68 -2.13
CA ARG A 29 2.35 -7.33 -3.05
C ARG A 29 3.61 -6.48 -3.29
N ALA A 30 3.49 -5.16 -3.37
CA ALA A 30 4.64 -4.27 -3.45
C ALA A 30 5.52 -4.37 -2.19
N ILE A 31 4.91 -4.39 -1.00
CA ILE A 31 5.59 -4.55 0.29
C ILE A 31 6.28 -5.92 0.41
N GLU A 32 5.66 -7.00 -0.09
CA GLU A 32 6.29 -8.33 -0.14
C GLU A 32 7.57 -8.36 -0.98
N LEU A 33 7.66 -7.50 -2.01
CA LEU A 33 8.84 -7.37 -2.86
C LEU A 33 9.90 -6.42 -2.27
N ASP A 34 9.46 -5.36 -1.59
CA ASP A 34 10.30 -4.39 -0.92
C ASP A 34 9.59 -3.84 0.32
N GLU A 35 9.94 -4.39 1.48
CA GLU A 35 9.35 -4.02 2.78
C GLU A 35 9.70 -2.58 3.19
N GLN A 36 10.73 -1.97 2.59
CA GLN A 36 11.16 -0.60 2.84
C GLN A 36 10.47 0.41 1.91
N ASN A 37 9.55 -0.02 1.05
CA ASN A 37 8.88 0.88 0.13
C ASN A 37 7.87 1.79 0.85
N GLU A 38 8.34 2.97 1.26
CA GLU A 38 7.55 3.98 1.97
C GLU A 38 6.26 4.36 1.22
N LEU A 39 6.29 4.41 -0.12
CA LEU A 39 5.10 4.76 -0.92
C LEU A 39 4.04 3.67 -0.85
N ALA A 40 4.43 2.39 -0.90
CA ALA A 40 3.50 1.28 -0.76
C ALA A 40 2.79 1.32 0.60
N TRP A 41 3.55 1.56 1.68
CA TRP A 41 3.00 1.72 3.02
C TRP A 41 2.08 2.93 3.16
N LEU A 42 2.47 4.08 2.61
CA LEU A 42 1.67 5.30 2.65
C LEU A 42 0.33 5.13 1.92
N TRP A 43 0.32 4.48 0.76
CA TRP A 43 -0.93 4.20 0.07
C TRP A 43 -1.76 3.13 0.78
N LEU A 44 -1.12 2.14 1.42
CA LEU A 44 -1.82 1.09 2.15
C LEU A 44 -2.56 1.67 3.36
N SER A 45 -1.99 2.66 4.05
CA SER A 45 -2.66 3.35 5.15
C SER A 45 -3.95 4.06 4.72
N GLY A 46 -4.06 4.46 3.44
CA GLY A 46 -5.29 5.03 2.88
C GLY A 46 -6.30 3.97 2.40
N ALA A 47 -5.85 2.74 2.15
CA ALA A 47 -6.66 1.65 1.63
C ALA A 47 -7.27 0.75 2.71
N VAL A 48 -6.66 0.69 3.90
CA VAL A 48 -7.16 -0.07 5.05
C VAL A 48 -8.18 0.73 5.87
N SER A 49 -9.21 0.05 6.38
CA SER A 49 -10.31 0.69 7.11
C SER A 49 -10.17 0.67 8.62
N ASP A 50 -9.40 -0.28 9.17
CA ASP A 50 -9.18 -0.36 10.61
C ASP A 50 -8.13 0.68 11.05
N PRO A 51 -8.41 1.52 12.06
CA PRO A 51 -7.47 2.54 12.51
C PRO A 51 -6.12 1.98 13.02
N GLY A 52 -6.11 0.76 13.58
CA GLY A 52 -4.88 0.09 13.99
C GLY A 52 -4.02 -0.28 12.80
N ASP A 53 -4.61 -0.83 11.75
CA ASP A 53 -3.90 -1.13 10.50
C ASP A 53 -3.39 0.15 9.81
N GLN A 54 -4.15 1.24 9.84
CA GLN A 54 -3.71 2.54 9.34
C GLN A 54 -2.47 3.03 10.10
N GLN A 55 -2.49 2.93 11.43
CA GLN A 55 -1.37 3.32 12.27
C GLN A 55 -0.12 2.48 11.96
N ILE A 56 -0.26 1.15 11.89
CA ILE A 56 0.86 0.25 11.56
C ILE A 56 1.48 0.62 10.21
N ALA A 57 0.66 0.84 9.18
CA ALA A 57 1.16 1.25 7.88
C ALA A 57 1.91 2.58 7.93
N LEU A 58 1.39 3.58 8.66
CA LEU A 58 2.06 4.88 8.82
C LEU A 58 3.35 4.79 9.66
N GLU A 59 3.44 3.87 10.62
CA GLU A 59 4.66 3.62 11.38
C GLU A 59 5.76 3.06 10.46
N ASN A 60 5.42 2.16 9.55
CA ASN A 60 6.38 1.62 8.57
C ASN A 60 6.89 2.66 7.56
N VAL A 61 6.14 3.73 7.28
CA VAL A 61 6.63 4.85 6.46
C VAL A 61 7.81 5.57 7.11
N LEU A 62 7.92 5.52 8.45
CA LEU A 62 8.93 6.26 9.21
C LEU A 62 10.17 5.43 9.60
N ALA A 63 10.16 4.14 9.27
CA ALA A 63 11.12 3.14 9.76
C ALA A 63 12.49 3.17 9.05
#